data_AF-A0AAU9JE89-F1
#
_entry.id   AF-A0AAU9JE89-F1
#
_cell.length_a   1.000
_cell.length_b   1.000
_cell.length_c   1.000
_cell.angle_alpha   90.00
_cell.angle_beta   90.00
_cell.angle_gamma   90.00
#
_symmetry.space_group_name_H-M   'P 1'
#
loop_
_entity.id
_entity.type
_entity.pdbx_description
1 polymer ?
#
loop_
_entity_poly.entity_id
_entity_poly.type
_entity_poly.pdbx_seq_one_letter_code
_entity_poly.pdbx_strand_id
1 'polypeptide(L)'
;MKKLLRRFSTIFSPVTINYHELITGQNLFRKIEDGYSEDGLGLIAIVQIPWYQEKRMAALSYGRLLYNLPASEKSKILRPEINYFYGWREGKEPILGKKNDFKNCYQGLLEHD
;
A
#
# COMPACT_ATOMS: atom_id res chain seq x y z
N MET A 1 10.71 45.96 -4.88
CA MET A 1 9.47 45.15 -4.88
C MET A 1 9.81 43.68 -4.97
N LYS A 2 9.86 42.95 -3.85
CA LYS A 2 10.01 41.49 -3.85
C LYS A 2 8.61 40.89 -4.02
N LYS A 3 8.31 40.33 -5.18
CA LYS A 3 7.08 39.54 -5.39
C LYS A 3 7.19 38.29 -4.51
N LEU A 4 6.53 38.34 -3.36
CA LEU A 4 6.33 37.19 -2.49
C LEU A 4 5.40 36.23 -3.25
N LEU A 5 5.99 35.29 -4.00
CA LEU A 5 5.25 34.17 -4.57
C LEU A 5 4.76 33.32 -3.39
N ARG A 6 3.54 33.62 -2.95
CA ARG A 6 2.79 32.77 -2.04
C ARG A 6 2.53 31.48 -2.82
N ARG A 7 3.38 30.48 -2.57
CA ARG A 7 3.23 29.12 -3.09
C ARG A 7 1.93 28.57 -2.49
N PHE A 8 0.81 28.78 -3.17
CA PHE A 8 -0.43 28.08 -2.84
C PHE A 8 -0.16 26.61 -3.14
N SER A 9 0.15 25.84 -2.09
CA SER A 9 0.10 24.39 -2.16
C SER A 9 -1.37 24.03 -2.35
N THR A 10 -1.78 23.78 -3.58
CA THR A 10 -3.06 23.12 -3.85
C THR A 10 -2.98 21.77 -3.14
N ILE A 11 -3.71 21.61 -2.04
CA ILE A 11 -3.82 20.31 -1.36
C ILE A 11 -4.71 19.47 -2.27
N PHE A 12 -4.10 18.54 -3.00
CA PHE A 12 -4.86 17.53 -3.72
C PHE A 12 -5.30 16.46 -2.71
N SER A 13 -6.60 16.27 -2.61
CA SER A 13 -7.20 15.21 -1.80
C SER A 13 -7.74 14.14 -2.73
N PRO A 14 -7.54 12.85 -2.41
CA PRO A 14 -8.10 11.78 -3.22
C PRO A 14 -9.63 11.79 -3.15
N VAL A 15 -10.28 11.38 -4.23
CA VAL A 15 -11.72 11.10 -4.18
C VAL A 15 -11.95 9.97 -3.20
N THR A 16 -12.88 10.19 -2.26
CA THR A 16 -13.21 9.21 -1.22
C THR A 16 -14.56 8.55 -1.48
N ILE A 17 -14.61 7.23 -1.37
CA ILE A 17 -15.86 6.44 -1.42
C ILE A 17 -16.02 5.74 -0.07
N ASN A 18 -17.18 5.90 0.57
CA ASN A 18 -17.47 5.15 1.79
C ASN A 18 -17.72 3.67 1.43
N TYR A 19 -17.17 2.76 2.22
CA TYR A 19 -17.36 1.32 2.08
C TYR A 19 -18.84 0.90 1.93
N HIS A 20 -19.75 1.56 2.65
CA HIS A 20 -21.20 1.32 2.55
C HIS A 20 -21.74 1.58 1.13
N GLU A 21 -21.24 2.59 0.43
CA GLU A 21 -21.65 2.91 -0.93
C GLU A 21 -21.25 1.80 -1.92
N LEU A 22 -20.10 1.14 -1.69
CA LEU A 22 -19.64 0.01 -2.49
C LEU A 22 -20.54 -1.22 -2.30
N ILE A 23 -20.82 -1.60 -1.05
CA ILE A 23 -21.58 -2.82 -0.76
C ILE A 23 -23.08 -2.69 -1.07
N THR A 24 -23.60 -1.46 -1.15
CA THR A 24 -25.01 -1.20 -1.51
C THR A 24 -25.24 -1.10 -3.01
N GLY A 25 -24.19 -1.18 -3.83
CA GLY A 25 -24.30 -1.13 -5.29
C GLY A 25 -24.73 0.23 -5.82
N GLN A 26 -24.39 1.33 -5.13
CA GLN A 26 -24.67 2.68 -5.62
C GLN A 26 -23.91 2.94 -6.93
N ASN A 27 -24.47 3.81 -7.78
CA ASN A 27 -23.77 4.24 -8.98
C ASN A 27 -22.62 5.20 -8.60
N LEU A 28 -21.39 4.70 -8.71
CA LEU A 28 -20.16 5.41 -8.36
C LEU A 28 -19.40 5.96 -9.57
N PHE A 29 -19.98 5.89 -10.78
CA PHE A 29 -19.30 6.22 -12.04
C PHE A 29 -18.61 7.59 -11.99
N ARG A 30 -19.33 8.65 -11.59
CA ARG A 30 -18.75 10.00 -11.50
C ARG A 30 -17.60 10.10 -10.51
N LYS A 31 -17.71 9.45 -9.34
CA LYS A 31 -16.61 9.44 -8.35
C LYS A 31 -15.37 8.73 -8.91
N ILE A 32 -15.57 7.68 -9.70
CA ILE A 32 -14.48 6.95 -10.35
C ILE A 32 -13.83 7.82 -11.44
N GLU A 33 -14.65 8.43 -12.29
CA GLU A 33 -14.20 9.36 -13.34
C GLU A 33 -13.39 10.51 -12.74
N ASP A 34 -13.89 11.18 -11.71
CA ASP A 34 -13.20 12.29 -11.04
C ASP A 34 -11.82 11.85 -10.49
N GLY A 35 -11.74 10.67 -9.87
CA GLY A 35 -10.50 10.15 -9.27
C GLY A 35 -9.41 9.80 -10.30
N TYR A 36 -9.80 9.38 -11.49
CA TYR A 36 -8.90 8.97 -12.58
C TYR A 36 -8.85 9.95 -13.77
N SER A 37 -9.54 11.08 -13.68
CA SER A 37 -9.48 12.16 -14.66
C SER A 37 -8.07 12.76 -14.77
N GLU A 38 -7.84 13.59 -15.79
CA GLU A 38 -6.57 14.31 -15.98
C GLU A 38 -6.22 15.21 -14.77
N ASP A 39 -7.23 15.76 -14.10
CA ASP A 39 -7.10 16.57 -12.90
C ASP A 39 -7.09 15.74 -11.61
N GLY A 40 -7.37 14.45 -11.72
CA GLY A 40 -7.44 13.49 -10.62
C GLY A 40 -6.07 13.02 -10.15
N LEU A 41 -6.02 12.46 -8.94
CA LEU A 41 -4.77 11.91 -8.39
C LEU A 41 -4.39 10.54 -8.98
N GLY A 42 -5.22 9.97 -9.85
CA GLY A 42 -5.05 8.61 -10.35
C GLY A 42 -5.27 7.55 -9.26
N LEU A 43 -5.96 7.91 -8.18
CA LEU A 43 -6.29 7.01 -7.08
C LEU A 43 -7.58 7.42 -6.39
N ILE A 44 -8.25 6.42 -5.81
CA ILE A 44 -9.47 6.58 -5.01
C ILE A 44 -9.22 5.97 -3.64
N ALA A 45 -9.67 6.64 -2.58
CA ALA A 45 -9.57 6.14 -1.22
C ALA A 45 -10.91 5.56 -0.77
N ILE A 46 -10.92 4.29 -0.35
CA ILE A 46 -12.08 3.68 0.31
C ILE A 46 -11.99 3.96 1.80
N VAL A 47 -13.02 4.57 2.36
CA VAL A 47 -13.06 5.01 3.75
C VAL A 47 -14.15 4.30 4.56
N GLN A 48 -14.03 4.35 5.88
CA GLN A 48 -15.01 3.79 6.82
C GLN A 48 -15.25 2.29 6.63
N ILE A 49 -14.19 1.56 6.25
CA ILE A 49 -14.21 0.10 6.17
C ILE A 49 -14.34 -0.47 7.59
N PRO A 50 -15.40 -1.25 7.89
CA PRO A 50 -15.55 -1.91 9.19
C PRO A 50 -14.34 -2.79 9.51
N TRP A 51 -13.94 -2.85 10.78
CA TRP A 51 -12.84 -3.71 11.29
C TRP A 51 -11.44 -3.43 10.72
N TYR A 52 -11.29 -2.52 9.75
CA TYR A 52 -10.01 -2.24 9.09
C TYR A 52 -8.93 -1.83 10.08
N GLN A 53 -9.26 -0.95 11.04
CA GLN A 53 -8.28 -0.46 12.00
C GLN A 53 -7.72 -1.60 12.86
N GLU A 54 -8.57 -2.48 13.37
CA GLU A 54 -8.18 -3.63 14.19
C GLU A 54 -7.32 -4.61 13.37
N LYS A 55 -7.78 -4.98 12.17
CA LYS A 55 -7.05 -5.88 11.27
C LYS A 55 -5.71 -5.30 10.84
N ARG A 56 -5.65 -4.01 10.53
CA ARG A 56 -4.41 -3.31 10.17
C ARG A 56 -3.41 -3.35 11.32
N MET A 57 -3.86 -3.07 12.54
CA MET A 57 -2.98 -3.09 13.72
C MET A 57 -2.42 -4.50 13.98
N ALA A 58 -3.27 -5.53 13.87
CA ALA A 58 -2.84 -6.92 13.99
C ALA A 58 -1.86 -7.31 12.88
N ALA A 59 -2.13 -6.97 11.62
CA ALA A 59 -1.24 -7.30 10.50
C ALA A 59 0.14 -6.63 10.62
N LEU A 60 0.18 -5.34 11.01
CA LEU A 60 1.44 -4.61 11.13
C LEU A 60 2.30 -5.07 12.31
N SER A 61 1.69 -5.57 13.39
CA SER A 61 2.47 -6.16 14.49
C SER A 61 3.19 -7.43 14.02
N TYR A 62 2.53 -8.27 13.21
CA TYR A 62 3.16 -9.45 12.61
C TYR A 62 4.27 -9.11 11.62
N GLY A 63 4.17 -7.99 10.88
CA GLY A 63 5.22 -7.54 9.97
C GLY A 63 6.58 -7.39 10.66
N ARG A 64 6.60 -6.83 11.89
CA ARG A 64 7.83 -6.71 12.68
C ARG A 64 8.35 -8.07 13.15
N LEU A 65 7.46 -8.96 13.58
CA LEU A 65 7.84 -10.31 14.02
C LEU A 65 8.47 -11.09 12.87
N LEU A 66 7.84 -11.05 11.70
CA LEU A 66 8.33 -11.69 10.47
C LEU A 66 9.69 -11.14 10.04
N TYR A 67 9.88 -9.81 10.10
CA TYR A 67 11.17 -9.19 9.81
C TYR A 67 12.29 -9.66 10.74
N ASN A 68 11.99 -9.99 12.01
CA ASN A 68 12.99 -10.43 12.97
C ASN A 68 13.23 -11.94 12.97
N LEU A 69 12.51 -12.72 12.15
CA LEU A 69 12.74 -14.16 12.07
C LEU A 69 14.16 -14.50 11.57
N PRO A 70 14.74 -15.63 12.00
CA PRO A 70 15.99 -16.14 11.46
C PRO A 70 15.91 -16.36 9.94
N ALA A 71 17.06 -16.26 9.26
CA ALA A 71 17.13 -16.48 7.81
C ALA A 71 16.64 -17.89 7.41
N SER A 72 16.88 -18.91 8.25
CA SER A 72 16.39 -20.28 8.03
C SER A 72 14.85 -20.35 7.98
N GLU A 73 14.16 -19.56 8.81
CA GLU A 73 12.70 -19.51 8.83
C GLU A 73 12.15 -18.71 7.66
N LYS A 74 12.74 -17.54 7.37
CA LYS A 74 12.37 -16.72 6.20
C LYS A 74 12.56 -17.46 4.89
N SER A 75 13.57 -18.33 4.80
CA SER A 75 13.83 -19.12 3.59
C SER A 75 12.68 -20.05 3.22
N LYS A 76 11.88 -20.51 4.20
CA LYS A 76 10.73 -21.39 3.97
C LYS A 76 9.57 -20.69 3.24
N ILE A 77 9.50 -19.37 3.35
CA ILE A 77 8.47 -18.53 2.74
C ILE A 77 9.00 -17.71 1.57
N LEU A 78 10.25 -17.95 1.13
CA LEU A 78 10.72 -17.47 -0.16
C LEU A 78 9.94 -18.20 -1.27
N ARG A 79 9.59 -17.47 -2.31
CA ARG A 79 8.92 -18.01 -3.50
C ARG A 79 9.59 -17.50 -4.79
N PRO A 80 10.85 -17.88 -5.10
CA PRO A 80 11.54 -17.44 -6.31
C PRO A 80 10.83 -17.88 -7.60
N GLU A 81 10.16 -19.03 -7.57
CA GLU A 81 9.44 -19.65 -8.70
C GLU A 81 8.29 -18.79 -9.25
N ILE A 82 7.80 -17.83 -8.47
CA ILE A 82 6.78 -16.86 -8.87
C ILE A 82 7.34 -15.43 -8.90
N ASN A 83 8.66 -15.27 -9.07
CA ASN A 83 9.33 -13.97 -8.99
C ASN A 83 9.03 -13.21 -7.68
N TYR A 84 8.84 -13.93 -6.57
CA TYR A 84 8.49 -13.35 -5.27
C TYR A 84 7.20 -12.49 -5.30
N PHE A 85 6.23 -12.87 -6.12
CA PHE A 85 4.93 -12.19 -6.20
C PHE A 85 4.15 -12.25 -4.88
N TYR A 86 4.33 -13.33 -4.11
CA TYR A 86 3.95 -13.44 -2.70
C TYR A 86 5.05 -14.12 -1.87
N GLY A 87 5.00 -13.97 -0.55
CA GLY A 87 6.00 -14.50 0.38
C GLY A 87 7.03 -13.46 0.83
N TRP A 88 8.18 -13.93 1.33
CA TRP A 88 9.29 -13.07 1.75
C TRP A 88 10.15 -12.67 0.56
N ARG A 89 10.53 -11.40 0.48
CA ARG A 89 11.53 -10.91 -0.46
C ARG A 89 12.63 -10.19 0.31
N GLU A 90 13.86 -10.65 0.13
CA GLU A 90 15.02 -9.87 0.56
C GLU A 90 15.28 -8.74 -0.43
N GLY A 91 15.36 -7.51 0.07
CA GLY A 91 15.72 -6.32 -0.69
C GLY A 91 17.19 -6.34 -1.12
N LYS A 92 17.57 -7.23 -2.02
CA LYS A 92 18.91 -7.24 -2.61
C LYS A 92 18.95 -6.33 -3.83
N GLU A 93 19.01 -5.02 -3.61
CA GLU A 93 19.57 -4.14 -4.64
C GLU A 93 21.02 -3.79 -4.27
N PRO A 94 21.99 -4.08 -5.15
CA PRO A 94 23.36 -3.62 -4.97
C PRO A 94 23.43 -2.14 -5.35
N ILE A 95 23.03 -1.25 -4.44
CA ILE A 95 23.40 0.16 -4.59
C ILE A 95 24.78 0.32 -3.95
N LEU A 96 25.81 0.37 -4.79
CA LEU A 96 27.17 0.76 -4.40
C LEU A 96 27.83 -0.14 -3.33
N GLY A 97 27.69 -1.46 -3.46
CA GLY A 97 28.45 -2.42 -2.64
C GLY A 97 28.05 -2.52 -1.16
N LYS A 98 26.94 -1.89 -0.76
CA LYS A 98 26.35 -2.06 0.59
C LYS A 98 24.96 -2.69 0.47
N LYS A 99 24.73 -3.73 1.29
CA LYS A 99 23.42 -4.37 1.41
C LYS A 99 22.43 -3.35 1.96
N ASN A 100 21.33 -3.12 1.26
CA ASN A 100 20.31 -2.15 1.65
C ASN A 100 19.13 -2.88 2.29
N ASP A 101 19.17 -3.07 3.61
CA ASP A 101 18.15 -3.84 4.36
C ASP A 101 16.76 -3.18 4.39
N PHE A 102 16.65 -1.92 3.94
CA PHE A 102 15.39 -1.15 3.93
C PHE A 102 14.36 -1.62 2.88
N LYS A 103 14.69 -2.60 2.03
CA LYS A 103 13.78 -3.13 1.00
C LYS A 103 13.24 -4.54 1.29
N ASN A 104 13.50 -5.08 2.49
CA ASN A 104 12.91 -6.34 2.90
C ASN A 104 11.41 -6.14 3.17
N CYS A 105 10.56 -6.84 2.44
CA CYS A 105 9.12 -6.80 2.65
C CYS A 105 8.50 -8.20 2.51
N TYR A 106 7.40 -8.39 3.20
CA TYR A 106 6.51 -9.51 2.95
C TYR A 106 5.37 -9.05 2.07
N GLN A 107 5.11 -9.82 1.03
CA GLN A 107 4.03 -9.57 0.09
C GLN A 107 3.00 -10.69 0.29
N GLY A 108 1.88 -10.37 0.91
CA GLY A 108 0.78 -11.30 1.08
C GLY A 108 -0.20 -11.17 -0.07
N LEU A 109 -0.59 -12.28 -0.69
CA LEU A 109 -1.87 -12.36 -1.36
C LEU A 109 -2.91 -12.74 -0.32
N LEU A 110 -4.05 -12.04 -0.32
CA LEU A 110 -5.25 -12.53 0.33
C LEU A 110 -5.77 -13.68 -0.54
N GLU A 111 -5.38 -14.90 -0.21
CA GLU A 111 -6.13 -16.06 -0.71
C GLU A 111 -7.48 -16.05 0.01
N HIS A 112 -8.55 -15.92 -0.76
CA HIS A 112 -9.90 -16.14 -0.28
C HIS A 112 -10.10 -17.66 -0.18
N ASP A 113 -10.04 -18.19 1.03
CA ASP A 113 -10.66 -19.47 1.38
C ASP A 113 -12.18 -19.32 1.46
#